data_AF-A0A255SY67-F1
#
_entry.id   AF-A0A255SY67-F1
#
_cell.length_a   1.000
_cell.length_b   1.000
_cell.length_c   1.000
_cell.angle_alpha   90.00
_cell.angle_beta   90.00
_cell.angle_gamma   90.00
#
_symmetry.space_group_name_H-M   'P 1'
#
loop_
_entity.id
_entity.type
_entity.pdbx_description
1 polymer ?
#
loop_
_entity_poly.entity_id
_entity_poly.type
_entity_poly.pdbx_seq_one_letter_code
_entity_poly.pdbx_strand_id
1 'polypeptide(L)'
;MRFNTTIFSTLLLTVCLLLTGCTKTRKAARTADVQPEIFPDYKGVTVPVNIAPLNFMIDGAEHIQATFIVGGEELATVCGSEGVVDIPVDEWQEMTAKAAGKTIEVEVSMWNDNYPDGIKYKPFSVNVSKDEIDPWIAYRLIEPGYESWRYMGIYQRELSSFDEDEIITNKTSKSACVNCHNFDRRSAKRMMFHARGANGGTIFLENGKTQKVKPEMSVVYPAWHPEGRFIAFSSNVTRQNFYAEGRQPVEVFDLTSDLVIYDTKEEKIVKDPRFLTEETLETFPGWSPDGKWLYFSCAPKRDMPADRKNLHYSIIRVDFDAAKGTLGNRVDTVYNARTQGGSASFPRVSPDGRYLLFTLADFGTFPIWHNEADLKMIDLTTGAPVEINIWNDKGNTDSYHSWSKNGRWVMFSSRRLDGRYTRLFIAYLDKDGKPCKPFLLPQRDPRQNTLRLKSFNIPEFMDGRVEMPKNTIELFECEDNIIK
;
A
#
# COMPACT_ATOMS: atom_id res chain seq x y z
N MET A 1 59.90 29.50 11.53
CA MET A 1 58.45 29.42 11.24
C MET A 1 57.81 28.39 12.16
N ARG A 2 57.27 28.83 13.31
CA ARG A 2 56.38 28.04 14.17
C ARG A 2 55.09 28.85 14.25
N PHE A 3 54.18 28.60 13.33
CA PHE A 3 52.85 29.20 13.34
C PHE A 3 51.82 28.08 13.21
N ASN A 4 50.87 28.09 14.16
CA ASN A 4 49.47 27.70 13.97
C ASN A 4 49.08 26.21 13.93
N THR A 5 49.57 25.38 14.84
CA THR A 5 48.86 24.13 15.21
C THR A 5 47.85 24.33 16.35
N THR A 6 48.06 25.34 17.20
CA THR A 6 47.18 25.59 18.37
C THR A 6 45.87 26.26 17.97
N ILE A 7 45.85 27.12 16.94
CA ILE A 7 44.64 27.84 16.49
C ILE A 7 43.67 26.91 15.74
N PHE A 8 44.18 25.91 15.01
CA PHE A 8 43.33 24.95 14.29
C PHE A 8 42.61 23.99 15.23
N SER A 9 43.22 23.66 16.37
CA SER A 9 42.64 22.74 17.36
C SER A 9 41.55 23.42 18.21
N THR A 10 41.66 24.72 18.49
CA THR A 10 40.60 25.49 19.15
C THR A 10 39.43 25.81 18.21
N LEU A 11 39.68 26.03 16.92
CA LEU A 11 38.60 26.26 15.94
C LEU A 11 37.76 24.99 15.73
N LEU A 12 38.38 23.80 15.72
CA LEU A 12 37.68 22.52 15.57
C LEU A 12 36.84 22.15 16.81
N LEU A 13 37.31 22.49 18.01
CA LEU A 13 36.55 22.28 19.25
C LEU A 13 35.33 23.23 19.35
N THR A 14 35.46 24.45 18.83
CA THR A 14 34.37 25.44 18.86
C THR A 14 33.27 25.12 17.83
N VAL A 15 33.63 24.49 16.70
CA VAL A 15 32.66 24.01 15.69
C VAL A 15 31.96 22.72 16.13
N CYS A 16 32.61 21.84 16.91
CA CYS A 16 31.94 20.65 17.48
C CYS A 16 30.96 20.99 18.62
N LEU A 17 31.14 22.11 19.33
CA LEU A 17 30.20 22.59 20.36
C LEU A 17 28.95 23.27 19.77
N LEU A 18 28.95 23.62 18.48
CA LEU A 18 27.82 24.26 17.79
C LEU A 18 26.85 23.28 17.12
N LEU A 19 27.09 21.96 17.21
CA LEU A 19 26.24 20.92 16.60
C LEU A 19 25.47 20.07 17.61
N THR A 20 25.45 20.44 18.89
CA THR A 20 24.49 19.89 19.85
C THR A 20 23.26 20.78 19.92
N GLY A 21 22.39 20.65 18.92
CA GLY A 21 21.03 21.21 18.96
C GLY A 21 20.17 20.46 19.98
N CYS A 22 20.56 20.43 21.26
CA CYS A 22 19.66 20.05 22.34
C CYS A 22 18.62 21.17 22.49
N THR A 23 17.50 21.05 21.80
CA THR A 23 16.29 21.82 22.12
C THR A 23 15.89 21.46 23.55
N LYS A 24 16.24 22.35 24.49
CA LYS A 24 15.94 22.18 25.92
C LYS A 24 14.45 21.92 26.09
N THR A 25 14.11 20.86 26.83
CA THR A 25 12.75 20.59 27.26
C THR A 25 12.17 21.79 27.99
N ARG A 26 10.91 22.10 27.74
CA ARG A 26 10.20 23.25 28.31
C ARG A 26 9.01 22.75 29.12
N LYS A 27 8.72 23.45 30.22
CA LYS A 27 7.52 23.17 31.02
C LYS A 27 6.41 24.11 30.58
N ALA A 28 5.30 23.55 30.09
CA ALA A 28 4.11 24.34 29.75
C ALA A 28 3.47 24.94 31.02
N ALA A 29 3.10 26.22 30.96
CA ALA A 29 2.45 26.91 32.06
C ALA A 29 0.95 26.60 32.17
N ARG A 30 0.32 26.18 31.07
CA ARG A 30 -1.11 25.86 30.99
C ARG A 30 -1.36 24.39 30.71
N THR A 31 -2.53 23.91 31.11
CA THR A 31 -3.03 22.58 30.77
C THR A 31 -4.38 22.69 30.09
N ALA A 32 -4.67 21.75 29.19
CA ALA A 32 -5.95 21.62 28.52
C ALA A 32 -6.51 20.20 28.75
N ASP A 33 -7.77 20.09 29.17
CA ASP A 33 -8.46 18.79 29.30
C ASP A 33 -9.06 18.33 27.95
N VAL A 34 -8.26 18.44 26.91
CA VAL A 34 -8.57 17.94 25.56
C VAL A 34 -7.32 17.30 24.99
N GLN A 35 -7.50 16.26 24.18
CA GLN A 35 -6.39 15.66 23.43
C GLN A 35 -5.94 16.62 22.31
N PRO A 36 -4.66 16.59 21.92
CA PRO A 36 -4.18 17.44 20.84
C PRO A 36 -4.81 17.04 19.50
N GLU A 37 -4.99 18.04 18.63
CA GLU A 37 -5.28 17.83 17.21
C GLU A 37 -3.96 17.61 16.49
N ILE A 38 -3.59 16.33 16.32
CA ILE A 38 -2.35 15.93 15.65
C ILE A 38 -2.61 15.44 14.22
N PHE A 39 -1.63 15.65 13.34
CA PHE A 39 -1.58 15.07 12.02
C PHE A 39 -0.27 14.30 11.81
N PRO A 40 -0.29 13.03 11.36
CA PRO A 40 -1.48 12.19 11.17
C PRO A 40 -2.18 11.85 12.50
N ASP A 41 -3.45 11.46 12.43
CA ASP A 41 -4.20 11.06 13.63
C ASP A 41 -3.81 9.65 14.11
N TYR A 42 -2.75 9.58 14.91
CA TYR A 42 -2.29 8.36 15.56
C TYR A 42 -2.94 8.10 16.93
N LYS A 43 -4.00 8.84 17.30
CA LYS A 43 -4.65 8.64 18.59
C LYS A 43 -5.39 7.30 18.62
N GLY A 44 -5.05 6.46 19.59
CA GLY A 44 -5.70 5.16 19.85
C GLY A 44 -5.41 4.06 18.82
N VAL A 45 -4.42 4.25 17.94
CA VAL A 45 -4.10 3.25 16.91
C VAL A 45 -3.36 2.06 17.51
N THR A 46 -3.31 0.95 16.77
CA THR A 46 -2.47 -0.21 17.08
C THR A 46 -1.40 -0.35 16.01
N VAL A 47 -0.13 -0.43 16.41
CA VAL A 47 1.01 -0.50 15.50
C VAL A 47 1.87 -1.74 15.70
N PRO A 48 2.57 -2.22 14.65
CA PRO A 48 3.53 -3.30 14.78
C PRO A 48 4.71 -2.87 15.65
N VAL A 49 5.31 -3.81 16.37
CA VAL A 49 6.53 -3.54 17.17
C VAL A 49 7.69 -3.01 16.32
N ASN A 50 7.76 -3.43 15.05
CA ASN A 50 8.83 -3.09 14.12
C ASN A 50 8.48 -1.96 13.13
N ILE A 51 7.43 -1.17 13.38
CA ILE A 51 7.09 -0.04 12.49
C ILE A 51 8.03 1.14 12.69
N ALA A 52 8.24 1.92 11.64
CA ALA A 52 8.93 3.21 11.65
C ALA A 52 8.28 4.21 12.62
N PRO A 53 9.02 5.23 13.09
CA PRO A 53 8.51 6.20 14.04
C PRO A 53 7.23 6.90 13.57
N LEU A 54 6.28 7.03 14.49
CA LEU A 54 5.01 7.73 14.25
C LEU A 54 5.19 9.25 14.38
N ASN A 55 6.04 9.84 13.53
CA ASN A 55 6.23 11.30 13.50
C ASN A 55 4.88 11.99 13.23
N PHE A 56 4.56 13.00 14.03
CA PHE A 56 3.29 13.75 13.94
C PHE A 56 3.55 15.24 14.15
N MET A 57 2.56 16.05 13.80
CA MET A 57 2.61 17.50 13.94
C MET A 57 1.33 18.08 14.55
N ILE A 58 1.45 19.27 15.13
CA ILE A 58 0.31 20.16 15.44
C ILE A 58 0.44 21.40 14.56
N ASP A 59 -0.60 21.70 13.78
CA ASP A 59 -0.60 22.86 12.90
C ASP A 59 -0.55 24.17 13.71
N GLY A 60 0.23 25.15 13.23
CA GLY A 60 0.43 26.42 13.91
C GLY A 60 1.23 26.36 15.23
N ALA A 61 1.86 25.24 15.56
CA ALA A 61 2.85 25.18 16.64
C ALA A 61 4.23 25.61 16.14
N GLU A 62 4.94 26.44 16.90
CA GLU A 62 6.33 26.81 16.61
C GLU A 62 7.30 25.81 17.25
N HIS A 63 6.96 25.35 18.45
CA HIS A 63 7.67 24.33 19.18
C HIS A 63 6.69 23.32 19.76
N ILE A 64 7.07 22.05 19.73
CA ILE A 64 6.28 20.94 20.23
C ILE A 64 7.18 20.02 21.08
N GLN A 65 6.64 19.42 22.12
CA GLN A 65 7.32 18.43 22.94
C GLN A 65 6.39 17.24 23.14
N ALA A 66 6.88 16.03 22.86
CA ALA A 66 6.17 14.77 23.05
C ALA A 66 6.94 13.86 24.02
N THR A 67 6.29 13.45 25.10
CA THR A 67 6.86 12.55 26.11
C THR A 67 6.16 11.19 26.03
N PHE A 68 6.93 10.12 25.87
CA PHE A 68 6.44 8.75 25.67
C PHE A 68 6.58 7.96 26.97
N ILE A 69 5.47 7.44 27.47
CA ILE A 69 5.37 6.81 28.80
C ILE A 69 4.80 5.40 28.66
N VAL A 70 5.39 4.42 29.35
CA VAL A 70 4.91 3.04 29.39
C VAL A 70 4.85 2.57 30.84
N GLY A 71 3.65 2.24 31.33
CA GLY A 71 3.48 1.75 32.70
C GLY A 71 3.92 2.75 33.79
N GLY A 72 3.84 4.05 33.49
CA GLY A 72 4.28 5.13 34.39
C GLY A 72 5.77 5.50 34.31
N GLU A 73 6.56 4.78 33.51
CA GLU A 73 7.96 5.11 33.23
C GLU A 73 8.07 5.96 31.96
N GLU A 74 8.71 7.12 32.05
CA GLU A 74 9.08 7.93 30.89
C GLU A 74 10.23 7.25 30.14
N LEU A 75 9.99 6.89 28.88
CA LEU A 75 11.01 6.28 28.03
C LEU A 75 11.83 7.30 27.26
N ALA A 76 11.18 8.35 26.75
CA ALA A 76 11.83 9.43 26.00
C ALA A 76 10.96 10.69 25.98
N THR A 77 11.63 11.84 25.80
CA THR A 77 10.99 13.11 25.47
C THR A 77 11.63 13.67 24.19
N VAL A 78 10.82 13.88 23.16
CA VAL A 78 11.24 14.40 21.86
C VAL A 78 10.75 15.83 21.69
N CYS A 79 11.68 16.72 21.35
CA CYS A 79 11.43 18.13 21.09
C CYS A 79 11.44 18.41 19.59
N GLY A 80 10.42 19.12 19.11
CA GLY A 80 10.22 19.45 17.71
C GLY A 80 10.16 20.95 17.43
N SER A 81 10.42 21.34 16.19
CA SER A 81 10.26 22.71 15.68
C SER A 81 9.28 22.74 14.51
N GLU A 82 8.68 23.90 14.24
CA GLU A 82 7.63 24.04 13.21
C GLU A 82 6.47 23.05 13.41
N GLY A 83 6.21 22.73 14.67
CA GLY A 83 5.12 21.86 15.08
C GLY A 83 5.33 20.38 14.79
N VAL A 84 6.47 19.95 14.25
CA VAL A 84 6.75 18.54 13.91
C VAL A 84 7.57 17.85 15.00
N VAL A 85 7.11 16.69 15.48
CA VAL A 85 7.88 15.77 16.32
C VAL A 85 8.64 14.79 15.41
N ASP A 86 9.96 14.95 15.34
CA ASP A 86 10.86 14.05 14.60
C ASP A 86 11.51 13.06 15.57
N ILE A 87 10.91 11.86 15.69
CA ILE A 87 11.34 10.83 16.62
C ILE A 87 12.53 10.06 16.00
N PRO A 88 13.70 9.97 16.66
CA PRO A 88 14.81 9.19 16.15
C PRO A 88 14.42 7.71 15.98
N VAL A 89 14.84 7.10 14.87
CA VAL A 89 14.48 5.71 14.52
C VAL A 89 14.94 4.73 15.59
N ASP A 90 16.19 4.83 16.05
CA ASP A 90 16.75 3.91 17.05
C ASP A 90 16.02 4.03 18.39
N GLU A 91 15.76 5.26 18.86
CA GLU A 91 14.99 5.49 20.10
C GLU A 91 13.57 4.95 20.00
N TRP A 92 12.90 5.14 18.86
CA TRP A 92 11.57 4.60 18.62
C TRP A 92 11.55 3.06 18.67
N GLN A 93 12.53 2.41 18.02
CA GLN A 93 12.63 0.96 18.03
C GLN A 93 12.86 0.40 19.44
N GLU A 94 13.67 1.07 20.26
CA GLU A 94 13.83 0.71 21.67
C GLU A 94 12.51 0.89 22.46
N MET A 95 11.79 1.98 22.23
CA MET A 95 10.50 2.25 22.88
C MET A 95 9.45 1.20 22.52
N THR A 96 9.28 0.90 21.23
CA THR A 96 8.30 -0.10 20.78
C THR A 96 8.67 -1.50 21.26
N ALA A 97 9.95 -1.86 21.28
CA ALA A 97 10.41 -3.14 21.85
C ALA A 97 10.05 -3.27 23.35
N LYS A 98 10.28 -2.22 24.16
CA LYS A 98 9.88 -2.19 25.58
C LYS A 98 8.35 -2.18 25.78
N ALA A 99 7.64 -1.59 24.83
CA ALA A 99 6.19 -1.47 24.82
C ALA A 99 5.45 -2.66 24.17
N ALA A 100 6.15 -3.70 23.68
CA ALA A 100 5.52 -4.80 22.97
C ALA A 100 4.39 -5.49 23.76
N GLY A 101 3.17 -5.41 23.26
CA GLY A 101 1.94 -5.89 23.91
C GLY A 101 1.39 -4.95 25.00
N LYS A 102 1.87 -3.72 25.07
CA LYS A 102 1.46 -2.67 26.00
C LYS A 102 1.00 -1.42 25.23
N THR A 103 0.61 -0.41 25.99
CA THR A 103 0.23 0.91 25.49
C THR A 103 1.31 1.92 25.83
N ILE A 104 1.67 2.74 24.85
CA ILE A 104 2.46 3.96 25.03
C ILE A 104 1.47 5.10 25.24
N GLU A 105 1.58 5.82 26.35
CA GLU A 105 0.91 7.10 26.57
C GLU A 105 1.81 8.23 26.06
N VAL A 106 1.25 9.13 25.26
CA VAL A 106 1.97 10.25 24.65
C VAL A 106 1.43 11.54 25.23
N GLU A 107 2.23 12.20 26.08
CA GLU A 107 1.95 13.55 26.55
C GLU A 107 2.48 14.57 25.55
N VAL A 108 1.67 15.55 25.16
CA VAL A 108 2.06 16.56 24.18
C VAL A 108 1.92 17.96 24.76
N SER A 109 2.93 18.79 24.55
CA SER A 109 2.88 20.23 24.81
C SER A 109 3.28 21.01 23.57
N MET A 110 2.69 22.18 23.36
CA MET A 110 3.07 23.08 22.26
C MET A 110 3.25 24.53 22.72
N TRP A 111 4.00 25.30 21.93
CA TRP A 111 4.21 26.74 22.09
C TRP A 111 4.02 27.43 20.74
N ASN A 112 3.38 28.60 20.76
CA ASN A 112 3.22 29.54 19.64
C ASN A 112 2.84 30.93 20.18
N ASP A 113 2.61 31.90 19.30
CA ASP A 113 2.16 33.25 19.65
C ASP A 113 0.93 33.31 20.59
N ASN A 114 -0.02 32.38 20.47
CA ASN A 114 -1.21 32.32 21.33
C ASN A 114 -0.91 31.69 22.71
N TYR A 115 0.12 30.85 22.79
CA TYR A 115 0.57 30.16 23.99
C TYR A 115 2.09 30.31 24.18
N PRO A 116 2.58 31.54 24.45
CA PRO A 116 4.03 31.81 24.54
C PRO A 116 4.68 31.06 25.70
N ASP A 117 3.93 30.80 26.78
CA ASP A 117 4.36 30.02 27.94
C ASP A 117 4.01 28.52 27.85
N GLY A 118 3.42 28.11 26.72
CA GLY A 118 3.08 26.72 26.40
C GLY A 118 1.78 26.20 27.00
N ILE A 119 1.22 25.20 26.31
CA ILE A 119 0.02 24.47 26.69
C ILE A 119 0.29 22.96 26.63
N LYS A 120 0.02 22.24 27.73
CA LYS A 120 0.07 20.77 27.80
C LYS A 120 -1.34 20.21 27.58
N TYR A 121 -1.46 19.27 26.67
CA TYR A 121 -2.72 18.59 26.35
C TYR A 121 -2.93 17.33 27.19
N LYS A 122 -4.17 16.84 27.19
CA LYS A 122 -4.49 15.51 27.67
C LYS A 122 -3.74 14.45 26.84
N PRO A 123 -3.10 13.45 27.47
CA PRO A 123 -2.38 12.42 26.74
C PRO A 123 -3.29 11.61 25.80
N PHE A 124 -2.69 11.06 24.75
CA PHE A 124 -3.32 10.05 23.90
C PHE A 124 -2.52 8.75 23.95
N SER A 125 -3.13 7.66 23.49
CA SER A 125 -2.51 6.32 23.54
C SER A 125 -2.14 5.80 22.16
N VAL A 126 -1.09 4.99 22.12
CA VAL A 126 -0.71 4.14 20.98
C VAL A 126 -0.49 2.73 21.51
N ASN A 127 -1.19 1.74 20.95
CA ASN A 127 -1.01 0.35 21.33
C ASN A 127 0.08 -0.30 20.47
N VAL A 128 1.01 -1.03 21.09
CA VAL A 128 2.07 -1.74 20.35
C VAL A 128 1.76 -3.22 20.36
N SER A 129 1.47 -3.77 19.19
CA SER A 129 1.27 -5.21 19.02
C SER A 129 2.60 -5.96 19.11
N LYS A 130 2.56 -7.20 19.60
CA LYS A 130 3.70 -8.11 19.52
C LYS A 130 3.90 -8.69 18.11
N ASP A 131 2.88 -8.59 17.26
CA ASP A 131 2.94 -9.07 15.89
C ASP A 131 3.75 -8.09 15.04
N GLU A 132 4.81 -8.57 14.41
CA GLU A 132 5.57 -7.81 13.42
C GLU A 132 4.78 -7.65 12.12
N ILE A 133 5.13 -6.63 11.33
CA ILE A 133 4.70 -6.47 9.94
C ILE A 133 5.85 -6.85 9.00
N ASP A 134 5.53 -7.21 7.75
CA ASP A 134 6.54 -7.45 6.72
C ASP A 134 7.51 -6.25 6.61
N PRO A 135 8.81 -6.49 6.41
CA PRO A 135 9.82 -5.44 6.55
C PRO A 135 9.79 -4.41 5.42
N TRP A 136 9.25 -4.75 4.24
CA TRP A 136 9.26 -3.88 3.07
C TRP A 136 7.88 -3.83 2.40
N ILE A 137 7.65 -2.76 1.65
CA ILE A 137 6.51 -2.63 0.72
C ILE A 137 7.00 -2.17 -0.64
N ALA A 138 6.33 -2.60 -1.70
CA ALA A 138 6.49 -2.07 -3.06
C ALA A 138 5.18 -1.42 -3.52
N TYR A 139 5.30 -0.38 -4.35
CA TYR A 139 4.17 0.34 -4.89
C TYR A 139 4.57 1.16 -6.12
N ARG A 140 3.58 1.63 -6.86
CA ARG A 140 3.78 2.67 -7.88
C ARG A 140 3.42 4.03 -7.31
N LEU A 141 4.13 5.05 -7.78
CA LEU A 141 3.76 6.45 -7.60
C LEU A 141 3.26 7.00 -8.92
N ILE A 142 1.98 7.35 -8.98
CA ILE A 142 1.31 7.76 -10.21
C ILE A 142 0.61 9.11 -10.06
N GLU A 143 0.48 9.82 -11.17
CA GLU A 143 -0.37 11.02 -11.22
C GLU A 143 -1.86 10.61 -11.07
N PRO A 144 -2.70 11.45 -10.45
CA PRO A 144 -4.09 11.12 -10.20
C PRO A 144 -4.89 10.94 -11.50
N GLY A 145 -4.58 11.65 -12.59
CA GLY A 145 -5.29 11.48 -13.87
C GLY A 145 -4.88 10.24 -14.70
N TYR A 146 -3.87 9.48 -14.27
CA TYR A 146 -3.21 8.44 -15.10
C TYR A 146 -2.64 8.93 -16.45
N GLU A 147 -2.47 10.24 -16.64
CA GLU A 147 -2.15 10.81 -17.95
C GLU A 147 -0.67 10.70 -18.33
N SER A 148 0.22 10.58 -17.33
CA SER A 148 1.67 10.57 -17.55
C SER A 148 2.23 9.16 -17.60
N TRP A 149 2.66 8.74 -18.79
CA TRP A 149 3.34 7.46 -19.02
C TRP A 149 4.87 7.56 -19.05
N ARG A 150 5.43 8.78 -19.11
CA ARG A 150 6.87 9.07 -19.24
C ARG A 150 7.65 9.07 -17.91
N TYR A 151 6.96 9.12 -16.77
CA TYR A 151 7.57 9.18 -15.45
C TYR A 151 6.91 8.19 -14.50
N MET A 152 7.03 6.92 -14.86
CA MET A 152 6.46 5.79 -14.13
C MET A 152 7.55 4.91 -13.54
N GLY A 153 7.24 4.36 -12.37
CA GLY A 153 8.17 3.51 -11.65
C GLY A 153 7.49 2.68 -10.59
N ILE A 154 8.19 1.63 -10.21
CA ILE A 154 7.93 0.84 -9.00
C ILE A 154 8.99 1.25 -7.98
N TYR A 155 8.52 1.58 -6.79
CA TYR A 155 9.29 2.04 -5.65
C TYR A 155 9.16 1.00 -4.55
N GLN A 156 10.12 1.00 -3.63
CA GLN A 156 10.08 0.20 -2.41
C GLN A 156 10.39 1.06 -1.21
N ARG A 157 9.83 0.68 -0.06
CA ARG A 157 10.09 1.34 1.22
C ARG A 157 10.23 0.33 2.34
N GLU A 158 11.21 0.54 3.20
CA GLU A 158 11.36 -0.20 4.45
C GLU A 158 10.33 0.30 5.48
N LEU A 159 9.61 -0.62 6.12
CA LEU A 159 8.56 -0.29 7.07
C LEU A 159 9.06 0.01 8.48
N SER A 160 10.29 -0.37 8.83
CA SER A 160 10.95 -0.05 10.11
C SER A 160 11.69 1.28 10.12
N SER A 161 11.83 1.94 8.96
CA SER A 161 12.51 3.22 8.80
C SER A 161 11.78 4.12 7.80
N PHE A 162 12.45 5.14 7.27
CA PHE A 162 11.89 6.04 6.26
C PHE A 162 12.52 5.84 4.87
N ASP A 163 13.33 4.80 4.70
CA ASP A 163 14.14 4.60 3.51
C ASP A 163 13.24 4.15 2.34
N GLU A 164 13.23 4.94 1.27
CA GLU A 164 12.47 4.74 0.05
C GLU A 164 13.43 4.72 -1.15
N ASP A 165 13.39 3.65 -1.94
CA ASP A 165 14.25 3.43 -3.12
C ASP A 165 13.42 3.18 -4.38
N GLU A 166 14.01 3.44 -5.54
CA GLU A 166 13.45 3.00 -6.82
C GLU A 166 13.81 1.53 -7.09
N ILE A 167 12.82 0.68 -7.39
CA ILE A 167 13.08 -0.67 -7.92
C ILE A 167 13.42 -0.55 -9.41
N ILE A 168 12.54 0.10 -10.17
CA ILE A 168 12.71 0.31 -11.61
C ILE A 168 11.85 1.51 -12.03
N THR A 169 12.41 2.39 -12.86
CA THR A 169 11.70 3.55 -13.43
C THR A 169 12.03 3.72 -14.89
N ASN A 170 11.14 4.37 -15.65
CA ASN A 170 11.41 4.78 -17.03
C ASN A 170 11.83 6.25 -17.15
N LYS A 171 12.27 6.89 -16.05
CA LYS A 171 12.63 8.32 -16.02
C LYS A 171 13.76 8.69 -16.98
N THR A 172 14.76 7.82 -17.09
CA THR A 172 15.99 8.06 -17.87
C THR A 172 15.83 7.69 -19.33
N SER A 173 15.23 6.55 -19.63
CA SER A 173 15.08 6.05 -21.00
C SER A 173 13.79 6.53 -21.68
N LYS A 174 12.86 7.17 -20.94
CA LYS A 174 11.50 7.55 -21.38
C LYS A 174 10.76 6.43 -22.13
N SER A 175 11.17 5.19 -21.87
CA SER A 175 10.77 3.99 -22.59
C SER A 175 9.41 3.49 -22.09
N ALA A 176 9.07 2.25 -22.46
CA ALA A 176 7.83 1.58 -22.08
C ALA A 176 7.37 1.87 -20.63
N CYS A 177 6.07 2.07 -20.48
CA CYS A 177 5.39 2.36 -19.23
C CYS A 177 5.53 1.18 -18.24
N VAL A 178 6.13 1.45 -17.08
CA VAL A 178 6.30 0.47 -15.98
C VAL A 178 4.98 0.32 -15.23
N ASN A 179 4.28 -0.78 -15.46
CA ASN A 179 2.88 -0.98 -15.06
C ASN A 179 2.76 -2.02 -13.92
N CYS A 180 1.66 -2.77 -13.86
CA CYS A 180 1.32 -3.70 -12.78
C CYS A 180 2.46 -4.69 -12.49
N HIS A 181 2.63 -4.99 -11.21
CA HIS A 181 3.66 -5.86 -10.68
C HIS A 181 3.07 -6.80 -9.63
N ASN A 182 3.72 -7.93 -9.40
CA ASN A 182 3.35 -8.89 -8.35
C ASN A 182 4.56 -9.73 -7.95
N PHE A 183 4.54 -10.24 -6.71
CA PHE A 183 5.63 -10.98 -6.09
C PHE A 183 5.20 -12.42 -5.79
N ASP A 184 6.07 -13.39 -6.06
CA ASP A 184 5.87 -14.76 -5.59
C ASP A 184 5.99 -14.79 -4.06
N ARG A 185 4.86 -14.94 -3.37
CA ARG A 185 4.78 -15.00 -1.90
C ARG A 185 5.54 -13.86 -1.20
N ARG A 186 5.42 -12.64 -1.74
CA ARG A 186 6.11 -11.42 -1.22
C ARG A 186 7.64 -11.48 -1.32
N SER A 187 8.20 -12.40 -2.11
CA SER A 187 9.65 -12.57 -2.23
C SER A 187 10.30 -11.39 -2.97
N ALA A 188 11.21 -10.68 -2.31
CA ALA A 188 12.02 -9.64 -2.94
C ALA A 188 12.95 -10.16 -4.06
N LYS A 189 13.11 -11.48 -4.13
CA LYS A 189 13.96 -12.16 -5.13
C LYS A 189 13.17 -12.68 -6.33
N ARG A 190 11.84 -12.73 -6.26
CA ARG A 190 10.96 -13.28 -7.31
C ARG A 190 9.77 -12.37 -7.52
N MET A 191 9.83 -11.57 -8.57
CA MET A 191 8.75 -10.67 -8.97
C MET A 191 8.58 -10.63 -10.47
N MET A 192 7.42 -10.14 -10.90
CA MET A 192 7.20 -9.72 -12.27
C MET A 192 6.69 -8.28 -12.31
N PHE A 193 6.97 -7.58 -13.40
CA PHE A 193 6.25 -6.36 -13.76
C PHE A 193 6.01 -6.29 -15.26
N HIS A 194 4.99 -5.54 -15.65
CA HIS A 194 4.68 -5.29 -17.04
C HIS A 194 5.36 -4.02 -17.54
N ALA A 195 6.07 -4.10 -18.66
CA ALA A 195 6.52 -2.94 -19.43
C ALA A 195 5.61 -2.79 -20.66
N ARG A 196 4.94 -1.64 -20.79
CA ARG A 196 3.97 -1.36 -21.88
C ARG A 196 4.53 -0.37 -22.90
N GLY A 197 4.67 -0.78 -24.15
CA GLY A 197 5.23 0.03 -25.24
C GLY A 197 5.58 -0.86 -26.43
N ALA A 198 6.20 -0.28 -27.46
CA ALA A 198 6.53 -1.00 -28.70
C ALA A 198 7.44 -2.23 -28.46
N ASN A 199 8.43 -2.11 -27.56
CA ASN A 199 9.30 -3.21 -27.14
C ASN A 199 8.88 -3.84 -25.79
N GLY A 200 7.62 -3.62 -25.38
CA GLY A 200 7.07 -4.07 -24.11
C GLY A 200 7.00 -5.60 -23.96
N GLY A 201 6.67 -6.02 -22.75
CA GLY A 201 6.55 -7.42 -22.35
C GLY A 201 6.35 -7.55 -20.85
N THR A 202 6.37 -8.78 -20.36
CA THR A 202 6.42 -9.09 -18.93
C THR A 202 7.86 -9.35 -18.54
N ILE A 203 8.39 -8.54 -17.62
CA ILE A 203 9.74 -8.69 -17.10
C ILE A 203 9.65 -9.50 -15.82
N PHE A 204 10.43 -10.57 -15.75
CA PHE A 204 10.60 -11.39 -14.58
C PHE A 204 11.95 -11.08 -13.93
N LEU A 205 11.96 -10.97 -12.61
CA LEU A 205 13.16 -11.00 -11.77
C LEU A 205 13.16 -12.31 -11.00
N GLU A 206 14.24 -13.07 -11.11
CA GLU A 206 14.47 -14.27 -10.31
C GLU A 206 15.92 -14.32 -9.82
N ASN A 207 16.11 -14.19 -8.51
CA ASN A 207 17.42 -14.24 -7.84
C ASN A 207 18.48 -13.34 -8.49
N GLY A 208 18.12 -12.07 -8.75
CA GLY A 208 19.03 -11.08 -9.33
C GLY A 208 19.25 -11.22 -10.85
N LYS A 209 18.48 -12.09 -11.52
CA LYS A 209 18.49 -12.20 -12.99
C LYS A 209 17.16 -11.76 -13.55
N THR A 210 17.20 -10.99 -14.64
CA THR A 210 16.00 -10.52 -15.32
C THR A 210 15.85 -11.13 -16.71
N GLN A 211 14.60 -11.41 -17.07
CA GLN A 211 14.23 -11.89 -18.40
C GLN A 211 12.94 -11.24 -18.86
N LYS A 212 12.83 -10.98 -20.18
CA LYS A 212 11.60 -10.52 -20.80
C LYS A 212 10.89 -11.70 -21.46
N VAL A 213 9.63 -11.87 -21.11
CA VAL A 213 8.71 -12.82 -21.72
C VAL A 213 7.63 -12.05 -22.47
N LYS A 214 7.18 -12.59 -23.61
CA LYS A 214 6.00 -12.13 -24.34
C LYS A 214 4.97 -13.26 -24.39
N PRO A 215 3.99 -13.28 -23.47
CA PRO A 215 2.93 -14.29 -23.49
C PRO A 215 2.14 -14.23 -24.81
N GLU A 216 1.56 -15.35 -25.21
CA GLU A 216 0.80 -15.49 -26.47
C GLU A 216 -0.40 -14.53 -26.60
N MET A 217 -0.86 -13.98 -25.47
CA MET A 217 -1.90 -12.96 -25.41
C MET A 217 -1.48 -11.83 -24.47
N SER A 218 -2.14 -10.68 -24.60
CA SER A 218 -1.96 -9.58 -23.65
C SER A 218 -2.40 -10.02 -22.26
N VAL A 219 -1.59 -9.76 -21.23
CA VAL A 219 -1.93 -10.07 -19.83
C VAL A 219 -1.75 -8.83 -18.97
N VAL A 220 -2.67 -8.60 -18.04
CA VAL A 220 -2.81 -7.32 -17.32
C VAL A 220 -2.69 -7.45 -15.81
N TYR A 221 -3.60 -8.18 -15.15
CA TYR A 221 -3.60 -8.30 -13.69
C TYR A 221 -3.06 -9.67 -13.27
N PRO A 222 -1.85 -9.74 -12.68
CA PRO A 222 -1.25 -10.98 -12.20
C PRO A 222 -1.72 -11.41 -10.80
N ALA A 223 -1.68 -12.71 -10.56
CA ALA A 223 -1.60 -13.31 -9.23
C ALA A 223 -0.73 -14.57 -9.27
N TRP A 224 0.41 -14.53 -8.58
CA TRP A 224 1.31 -15.68 -8.49
C TRP A 224 0.72 -16.80 -7.62
N HIS A 225 0.74 -18.02 -8.13
CA HIS A 225 0.34 -19.22 -7.38
C HIS A 225 1.33 -19.47 -6.23
N PRO A 226 0.89 -19.87 -5.02
CA PRO A 226 1.78 -20.03 -3.86
C PRO A 226 2.89 -21.07 -4.02
N GLU A 227 2.76 -22.04 -4.93
CA GLU A 227 3.87 -22.96 -5.27
C GLU A 227 4.94 -22.34 -6.20
N GLY A 228 4.70 -21.15 -6.73
CA GLY A 228 5.72 -20.37 -7.44
C GLY A 228 5.91 -20.69 -8.93
N ARG A 229 5.23 -21.71 -9.49
CA ARG A 229 5.31 -22.08 -10.92
C ARG A 229 4.27 -21.39 -11.81
N PHE A 230 3.06 -21.15 -11.30
CA PHE A 230 1.96 -20.65 -12.11
C PHE A 230 1.64 -19.21 -11.77
N ILE A 231 1.16 -18.44 -12.74
CA ILE A 231 0.62 -17.10 -12.54
C ILE A 231 -0.74 -17.04 -13.22
N ALA A 232 -1.79 -16.75 -12.45
CA ALA A 232 -3.07 -16.40 -13.04
C ALA A 232 -2.99 -14.96 -13.55
N PHE A 233 -3.46 -14.75 -14.77
CA PHE A 233 -3.60 -13.44 -15.36
C PHE A 233 -5.05 -13.25 -15.78
N SER A 234 -5.54 -12.02 -15.61
CA SER A 234 -6.59 -11.56 -16.52
C SER A 234 -5.98 -10.88 -17.74
N SER A 235 -6.56 -11.15 -18.91
CA SER A 235 -6.33 -10.39 -20.13
C SER A 235 -7.44 -9.37 -20.25
N ASN A 236 -7.14 -8.08 -20.43
CA ASN A 236 -8.17 -7.05 -20.45
C ASN A 236 -7.92 -6.07 -21.60
N VAL A 237 -8.98 -5.66 -22.29
CA VAL A 237 -8.98 -4.49 -23.16
C VAL A 237 -9.56 -3.32 -22.38
N THR A 238 -8.70 -2.68 -21.60
CA THR A 238 -9.08 -1.58 -20.71
C THR A 238 -9.21 -0.26 -21.45
N ARG A 239 -10.21 0.54 -21.07
CA ARG A 239 -10.44 1.92 -21.52
C ARG A 239 -10.70 2.80 -20.31
N GLN A 240 -10.56 4.10 -20.52
CA GLN A 240 -10.80 5.11 -19.51
C GLN A 240 -11.66 6.24 -20.09
N ASN A 241 -12.59 6.74 -19.28
CA ASN A 241 -13.34 7.96 -19.54
C ASN A 241 -13.01 9.01 -18.49
N PHE A 242 -13.03 10.27 -18.92
CA PHE A 242 -12.86 11.42 -18.05
C PHE A 242 -14.16 12.18 -17.93
N TYR A 243 -14.54 12.55 -16.71
CA TYR A 243 -15.72 13.36 -16.46
C TYR A 243 -15.33 14.81 -16.26
N ALA A 244 -16.06 15.73 -16.90
CA ALA A 244 -15.86 17.16 -16.77
C ALA A 244 -16.44 17.73 -15.45
N GLU A 245 -17.40 17.02 -14.85
CA GLU A 245 -18.11 17.43 -13.64
C GLU A 245 -18.24 16.27 -12.65
N GLY A 246 -18.40 16.60 -11.37
CA GLY A 246 -18.54 15.63 -10.28
C GLY A 246 -17.24 15.35 -9.53
N ARG A 247 -17.34 14.55 -8.45
CA ARG A 247 -16.20 14.19 -7.60
C ARG A 247 -15.35 13.05 -8.16
N GLN A 248 -15.88 12.29 -9.11
CA GLN A 248 -15.17 11.20 -9.79
C GLN A 248 -14.62 11.76 -11.12
N PRO A 249 -13.29 11.94 -11.27
CA PRO A 249 -12.71 12.47 -12.50
C PRO A 249 -12.51 11.38 -13.57
N VAL A 250 -12.35 10.11 -13.16
CA VAL A 250 -11.98 9.01 -14.04
C VAL A 250 -12.90 7.81 -13.81
N GLU A 251 -13.33 7.19 -14.90
CA GLU A 251 -13.90 5.85 -14.93
C GLU A 251 -12.98 4.93 -15.72
N VAL A 252 -12.70 3.74 -15.19
CA VAL A 252 -11.91 2.73 -15.90
C VAL A 252 -12.80 1.51 -16.06
N PHE A 253 -12.84 0.95 -17.26
CA PHE A 253 -13.69 -0.19 -17.58
C PHE A 253 -13.02 -1.08 -18.63
N ASP A 254 -13.41 -2.35 -18.64
CA ASP A 254 -12.93 -3.32 -19.61
C ASP A 254 -13.98 -3.54 -20.70
N LEU A 255 -13.54 -3.56 -21.96
CA LEU A 255 -14.38 -3.92 -23.10
C LEU A 255 -14.50 -5.43 -23.29
N THR A 256 -13.43 -6.14 -22.99
CA THR A 256 -13.33 -7.60 -22.98
C THR A 256 -12.35 -7.98 -21.87
N SER A 257 -12.58 -9.13 -21.26
CA SER A 257 -11.55 -9.73 -20.43
C SER A 257 -11.68 -11.25 -20.37
N ASP A 258 -10.55 -11.90 -20.12
CA ASP A 258 -10.43 -13.36 -20.03
C ASP A 258 -9.58 -13.74 -18.81
N LEU A 259 -9.74 -14.97 -18.32
CA LEU A 259 -8.88 -15.55 -17.29
C LEU A 259 -7.98 -16.66 -17.86
N VAL A 260 -6.68 -16.55 -17.64
CA VAL A 260 -5.70 -17.54 -18.11
C VAL A 260 -4.63 -17.86 -17.07
N ILE A 261 -3.98 -19.02 -17.21
CA ILE A 261 -2.86 -19.43 -16.37
C ILE A 261 -1.58 -19.42 -17.21
N TYR A 262 -0.54 -18.76 -16.74
CA TYR A 262 0.79 -18.82 -17.32
C TYR A 262 1.65 -19.80 -16.53
N ASP A 263 2.22 -20.79 -17.21
CA ASP A 263 3.19 -21.73 -16.64
C ASP A 263 4.60 -21.18 -16.85
N THR A 264 5.26 -20.73 -15.76
CA THR A 264 6.59 -20.12 -15.86
C THR A 264 7.69 -21.11 -16.20
N LYS A 265 7.44 -22.42 -16.05
CA LYS A 265 8.40 -23.47 -16.39
C LYS A 265 8.36 -23.82 -17.88
N GLU A 266 7.15 -23.95 -18.41
CA GLU A 266 6.92 -24.32 -19.81
C GLU A 266 6.77 -23.10 -20.73
N GLU A 267 6.78 -21.90 -20.15
CA GLU A 267 6.64 -20.59 -20.81
C GLU A 267 5.42 -20.49 -21.74
N LYS A 268 4.30 -21.06 -21.31
CA LYS A 268 3.07 -21.15 -22.12
C LYS A 268 1.83 -20.76 -21.34
N ILE A 269 0.80 -20.38 -22.08
CA ILE A 269 -0.52 -20.10 -21.51
C ILE A 269 -1.36 -21.38 -21.54
N VAL A 270 -1.90 -21.74 -20.37
CA VAL A 270 -2.97 -22.72 -20.22
C VAL A 270 -4.30 -21.97 -20.23
N LYS A 271 -5.15 -22.38 -21.18
CA LYS A 271 -6.44 -21.78 -21.48
C LYS A 271 -7.56 -22.68 -20.98
N ASP A 272 -8.61 -22.09 -20.46
CA ASP A 272 -9.86 -22.77 -20.14
C ASP A 272 -11.01 -22.10 -20.89
N PRO A 273 -11.66 -22.80 -21.85
CA PRO A 273 -12.71 -22.21 -22.67
C PRO A 273 -13.88 -21.58 -21.89
N ARG A 274 -14.09 -21.98 -20.64
CA ARG A 274 -15.15 -21.42 -19.78
C ARG A 274 -14.93 -19.95 -19.42
N PHE A 275 -13.68 -19.48 -19.46
CA PHE A 275 -13.28 -18.12 -19.06
C PHE A 275 -12.60 -17.36 -20.21
N LEU A 276 -13.01 -17.68 -21.44
CA LEU A 276 -12.55 -17.08 -22.70
C LEU A 276 -13.74 -16.70 -23.59
N THR A 277 -14.85 -16.28 -22.97
CA THR A 277 -16.13 -16.04 -23.65
C THR A 277 -16.40 -14.55 -23.82
N GLU A 278 -17.15 -14.19 -24.86
CA GLU A 278 -17.58 -12.79 -25.03
C GLU A 278 -18.76 -12.39 -24.13
N GLU A 279 -19.34 -13.33 -23.37
CA GLU A 279 -20.54 -13.10 -22.54
C GLU A 279 -20.21 -12.61 -21.13
N THR A 280 -18.98 -12.85 -20.68
CA THR A 280 -18.51 -12.54 -19.33
C THR A 280 -17.24 -11.70 -19.35
N LEU A 281 -16.92 -11.13 -18.20
CA LEU A 281 -15.71 -10.37 -17.95
C LEU A 281 -15.06 -10.90 -16.66
N GLU A 282 -13.92 -11.58 -16.78
CA GLU A 282 -13.11 -12.05 -15.64
C GLU A 282 -11.93 -11.13 -15.35
N THR A 283 -11.72 -10.79 -14.08
CA THR A 283 -10.61 -9.90 -13.68
C THR A 283 -10.15 -10.09 -12.24
N PHE A 284 -9.02 -9.50 -11.89
CA PHE A 284 -8.40 -9.49 -10.57
C PHE A 284 -8.27 -10.89 -9.93
N PRO A 285 -7.52 -11.81 -10.54
CA PRO A 285 -7.27 -13.10 -9.94
C PRO A 285 -6.58 -12.98 -8.57
N GLY A 286 -6.76 -14.00 -7.73
CA GLY A 286 -6.13 -14.13 -6.42
C GLY A 286 -6.22 -15.58 -5.94
N TRP A 287 -5.12 -16.13 -5.42
CA TRP A 287 -5.06 -17.54 -4.99
C TRP A 287 -5.42 -17.71 -3.51
N SER A 288 -5.98 -18.86 -3.16
CA SER A 288 -5.92 -19.32 -1.77
C SER A 288 -4.47 -19.60 -1.36
N PRO A 289 -4.12 -19.46 -0.07
CA PRO A 289 -2.76 -19.73 0.41
C PRO A 289 -2.29 -21.18 0.18
N ASP A 290 -3.23 -22.13 0.13
CA ASP A 290 -2.96 -23.55 -0.15
C ASP A 290 -2.87 -23.87 -1.65
N GLY A 291 -3.09 -22.89 -2.53
CA GLY A 291 -3.01 -23.02 -3.99
C GLY A 291 -4.17 -23.76 -4.65
N LYS A 292 -5.13 -24.27 -3.87
CA LYS A 292 -6.19 -25.13 -4.42
C LYS A 292 -7.34 -24.37 -5.08
N TRP A 293 -7.46 -23.07 -4.81
CA TRP A 293 -8.55 -22.23 -5.28
C TRP A 293 -8.02 -20.95 -5.93
N LEU A 294 -8.51 -20.67 -7.13
CA LEU A 294 -8.36 -19.39 -7.80
C LEU A 294 -9.64 -18.58 -7.63
N TYR A 295 -9.57 -17.45 -6.94
CA TYR A 295 -10.62 -16.46 -6.78
C TYR A 295 -10.46 -15.37 -7.83
N PHE A 296 -11.56 -14.83 -8.34
CA PHE A 296 -11.56 -13.72 -9.29
C PHE A 296 -12.91 -13.03 -9.33
N SER A 297 -12.93 -11.81 -9.85
CA SER A 297 -14.14 -11.03 -10.06
C SER A 297 -14.72 -11.39 -11.43
N CYS A 298 -16.03 -11.65 -11.50
CA CYS A 298 -16.72 -12.00 -12.74
C CYS A 298 -18.06 -11.27 -12.87
N ALA A 299 -18.34 -10.71 -14.04
CA ALA A 299 -19.62 -10.10 -14.38
C ALA A 299 -20.06 -10.50 -15.79
N PRO A 300 -21.38 -10.55 -16.08
CA PRO A 300 -21.86 -10.55 -17.46
C PRO A 300 -21.41 -9.28 -18.16
N LYS A 301 -20.95 -9.41 -19.41
CA LYS A 301 -20.55 -8.29 -20.24
C LYS A 301 -21.73 -7.33 -20.45
N ARG A 302 -21.42 -6.04 -20.42
CA ARG A 302 -22.34 -4.93 -20.62
C ARG A 302 -21.84 -4.02 -21.75
N ASP A 303 -22.74 -3.24 -22.34
CA ASP A 303 -22.37 -2.29 -23.39
C ASP A 303 -21.66 -1.06 -22.78
N MET A 304 -20.33 -1.06 -22.82
CA MET A 304 -19.51 -0.01 -22.21
C MET A 304 -19.23 1.14 -23.18
N PRO A 305 -19.25 2.41 -22.72
CA PRO A 305 -19.40 2.85 -21.33
C PRO A 305 -20.86 3.15 -20.90
N ALA A 306 -21.82 2.98 -21.82
CA ALA A 306 -23.20 3.41 -21.61
C ALA A 306 -23.86 2.71 -20.43
N ASP A 307 -23.64 1.40 -20.29
CA ASP A 307 -24.31 0.53 -19.33
C ASP A 307 -23.47 0.23 -18.07
N ARG A 308 -22.42 1.03 -17.81
CA ARG A 308 -21.45 0.78 -16.72
C ARG A 308 -22.08 0.68 -15.34
N LYS A 309 -23.18 1.41 -15.10
CA LYS A 309 -23.89 1.39 -13.82
C LYS A 309 -24.59 0.06 -13.52
N ASN A 310 -24.80 -0.76 -14.55
CA ASN A 310 -25.39 -2.10 -14.43
C ASN A 310 -24.33 -3.21 -14.52
N LEU A 311 -23.04 -2.84 -14.50
CA LEU A 311 -21.92 -3.78 -14.44
C LEU A 311 -21.61 -4.08 -12.97
N HIS A 312 -21.93 -5.30 -12.54
CA HIS A 312 -21.84 -5.74 -11.15
C HIS A 312 -21.05 -7.03 -11.05
N TYR A 313 -19.82 -6.95 -10.57
CA TYR A 313 -18.93 -8.09 -10.42
C TYR A 313 -19.25 -8.89 -9.16
N SER A 314 -19.44 -10.19 -9.34
CA SER A 314 -19.46 -11.19 -8.28
C SER A 314 -18.05 -11.70 -8.02
N ILE A 315 -17.80 -12.27 -6.84
CA ILE A 315 -16.57 -13.04 -6.59
C ILE A 315 -16.90 -14.51 -6.78
N ILE A 316 -16.16 -15.13 -7.69
CA ILE A 316 -16.24 -16.57 -7.94
C ILE A 316 -14.89 -17.21 -7.67
N ARG A 317 -14.91 -18.52 -7.43
CA ARG A 317 -13.68 -19.33 -7.32
C ARG A 317 -13.80 -20.61 -8.13
N VAL A 318 -12.67 -21.10 -8.60
CA VAL A 318 -12.54 -22.39 -9.28
C VAL A 318 -11.39 -23.18 -8.66
N ASP A 319 -11.54 -24.51 -8.58
CA ASP A 319 -10.47 -25.38 -8.09
C ASP A 319 -9.31 -25.44 -9.08
N PHE A 320 -8.10 -25.71 -8.59
CA PHE A 320 -6.89 -25.79 -9.41
C PHE A 320 -6.06 -27.03 -9.05
N ASP A 321 -5.63 -27.75 -10.08
CA ASP A 321 -4.72 -28.89 -9.97
C ASP A 321 -3.33 -28.44 -10.40
N ALA A 322 -2.48 -28.10 -9.43
CA ALA A 322 -1.11 -27.63 -9.68
C ALA A 322 -0.21 -28.72 -10.29
N ALA A 323 -0.51 -30.01 -10.09
CA ALA A 323 0.26 -31.08 -10.72
C ALA A 323 0.02 -31.12 -12.24
N LYS A 324 -1.22 -30.83 -12.67
CA LYS A 324 -1.59 -30.74 -14.08
C LYS A 324 -1.44 -29.34 -14.69
N GLY A 325 -1.43 -28.30 -13.85
CA GLY A 325 -1.44 -26.90 -14.28
C GLY A 325 -2.79 -26.46 -14.87
N THR A 326 -3.90 -27.06 -14.43
CA THR A 326 -5.23 -26.85 -15.03
C THR A 326 -6.29 -26.50 -14.00
N LEU A 327 -7.28 -25.69 -14.39
CA LEU A 327 -8.48 -25.43 -13.60
C LEU A 327 -9.36 -26.69 -13.57
N GLY A 328 -9.97 -26.98 -12.42
CA GLY A 328 -10.89 -28.08 -12.24
C GLY A 328 -12.33 -27.70 -12.58
N ASN A 329 -13.27 -28.61 -12.31
CA ASN A 329 -14.66 -28.43 -12.72
C ASN A 329 -15.52 -27.73 -11.67
N ARG A 330 -15.02 -27.54 -10.45
CA ARG A 330 -15.81 -26.99 -9.36
C ARG A 330 -15.70 -25.48 -9.33
N VAL A 331 -16.80 -24.82 -9.67
CA VAL A 331 -16.94 -23.35 -9.64
C VAL A 331 -17.97 -22.98 -8.57
N ASP A 332 -17.57 -22.16 -7.60
CA ASP A 332 -18.43 -21.68 -6.52
C ASP A 332 -18.54 -20.14 -6.60
N THR A 333 -19.73 -19.60 -6.32
CA THR A 333 -19.91 -18.16 -6.08
C THR A 333 -19.71 -17.85 -4.60
N VAL A 334 -18.75 -16.98 -4.29
CA VAL A 334 -18.39 -16.59 -2.92
C VAL A 334 -19.10 -15.30 -2.50
N TYR A 335 -19.26 -14.36 -3.44
CA TYR A 335 -20.07 -13.16 -3.28
C TYR A 335 -20.92 -12.99 -4.53
N ASN A 336 -22.25 -12.87 -4.37
CA ASN A 336 -23.17 -12.75 -5.50
C ASN A 336 -23.74 -11.33 -5.59
N ALA A 337 -23.19 -10.54 -6.52
CA ALA A 337 -23.60 -9.16 -6.72
C ALA A 337 -25.05 -9.00 -7.21
N ARG A 338 -25.63 -10.05 -7.84
CA ARG A 338 -27.04 -9.99 -8.29
C ARG A 338 -28.03 -10.03 -7.12
N THR A 339 -27.66 -10.69 -6.03
CA THR A 339 -28.54 -10.84 -4.85
C THR A 339 -28.12 -9.95 -3.68
N GLN A 340 -26.82 -9.64 -3.58
CA GLN A 340 -26.25 -8.84 -2.49
C GLN A 340 -26.03 -7.38 -2.89
N GLY A 341 -26.08 -7.05 -4.19
CA GLY A 341 -25.84 -5.71 -4.72
C GLY A 341 -24.36 -5.36 -4.85
N GLY A 342 -24.10 -4.16 -5.36
CA GLY A 342 -22.76 -3.62 -5.55
C GLY A 342 -21.94 -4.34 -6.63
N SER A 343 -20.64 -4.07 -6.66
CA SER A 343 -19.67 -4.66 -7.56
C SER A 343 -18.37 -4.92 -6.80
N ALA A 344 -17.99 -6.20 -6.71
CA ALA A 344 -16.86 -6.65 -5.92
C ALA A 344 -15.58 -6.76 -6.76
N SER A 345 -14.47 -6.28 -6.20
CA SER A 345 -13.16 -6.24 -6.86
C SER A 345 -12.03 -6.64 -5.90
N PHE A 346 -10.89 -7.03 -6.47
CA PHE A 346 -9.67 -7.39 -5.73
C PHE A 346 -9.86 -8.45 -4.63
N PRO A 347 -10.38 -9.65 -4.94
CA PRO A 347 -10.46 -10.73 -3.96
C PRO A 347 -9.05 -11.12 -3.48
N ARG A 348 -8.81 -11.02 -2.17
CA ARG A 348 -7.55 -11.39 -1.51
C ARG A 348 -7.82 -12.23 -0.26
N VAL A 349 -7.38 -13.47 -0.30
CA VAL A 349 -7.52 -14.40 0.83
C VAL A 349 -6.40 -14.15 1.85
N SER A 350 -6.73 -14.14 3.13
CA SER A 350 -5.75 -14.02 4.22
C SER A 350 -4.78 -15.21 4.21
N PRO A 351 -3.54 -15.05 4.71
CA PRO A 351 -2.53 -16.12 4.70
C PRO A 351 -2.93 -17.42 5.41
N ASP A 352 -3.82 -17.36 6.39
CA ASP A 352 -4.37 -18.52 7.10
C ASP A 352 -5.57 -19.17 6.36
N GLY A 353 -5.99 -18.60 5.23
CA GLY A 353 -7.10 -19.10 4.41
C GLY A 353 -8.49 -18.77 4.96
N ARG A 354 -8.58 -18.05 6.09
CA ARG A 354 -9.85 -17.85 6.80
C ARG A 354 -10.69 -16.71 6.24
N TYR A 355 -10.09 -15.60 5.82
CA TYR A 355 -10.81 -14.40 5.42
C TYR A 355 -10.62 -14.11 3.94
N LEU A 356 -11.68 -13.69 3.27
CA LEU A 356 -11.63 -13.07 1.95
C LEU A 356 -11.91 -11.58 2.11
N LEU A 357 -10.90 -10.75 1.84
CA LEU A 357 -11.00 -9.30 1.79
C LEU A 357 -11.16 -8.85 0.34
N PHE A 358 -12.09 -7.93 0.08
CA PHE A 358 -12.37 -7.37 -1.24
C PHE A 358 -12.85 -5.91 -1.12
N THR A 359 -12.84 -5.18 -2.22
CA THR A 359 -13.46 -3.85 -2.29
C THR A 359 -14.84 -3.96 -2.93
N LEU A 360 -15.85 -3.31 -2.35
CA LEU A 360 -17.20 -3.23 -2.89
C LEU A 360 -17.52 -1.79 -3.27
N ALA A 361 -17.83 -1.54 -4.54
CA ALA A 361 -18.39 -0.28 -5.05
C ALA A 361 -19.85 -0.49 -5.45
N ASP A 362 -20.57 0.57 -5.82
CA ASP A 362 -21.95 0.44 -6.31
C ASP A 362 -22.00 -0.30 -7.66
N PHE A 363 -21.03 -0.07 -8.54
CA PHE A 363 -20.94 -0.65 -9.88
C PHE A 363 -19.49 -0.62 -10.39
N GLY A 364 -19.25 -1.19 -11.57
CA GLY A 364 -18.01 -1.04 -12.32
C GLY A 364 -16.88 -1.94 -11.83
N THR A 365 -15.71 -1.78 -12.47
CA THR A 365 -14.54 -2.66 -12.27
C THR A 365 -13.45 -2.01 -11.41
N PHE A 366 -13.33 -0.68 -11.39
CA PHE A 366 -12.21 0.01 -10.74
C PHE A 366 -12.67 0.93 -9.60
N PRO A 367 -12.81 0.39 -8.38
CA PRO A 367 -13.43 1.11 -7.27
C PRO A 367 -12.61 2.29 -6.71
N ILE A 368 -11.33 2.42 -7.05
CA ILE A 368 -10.45 3.47 -6.49
C ILE A 368 -10.85 4.91 -6.83
N TRP A 369 -11.84 5.13 -7.71
CA TRP A 369 -12.41 6.44 -7.99
C TRP A 369 -13.86 6.59 -7.52
N HIS A 370 -14.42 5.53 -6.96
CA HIS A 370 -15.73 5.48 -6.36
C HIS A 370 -15.61 5.87 -4.90
N ASN A 371 -16.11 7.05 -4.54
CA ASN A 371 -15.97 7.58 -3.17
C ASN A 371 -16.71 6.72 -2.14
N GLU A 372 -17.73 5.98 -2.56
CA GLU A 372 -18.52 5.06 -1.76
C GLU A 372 -17.88 3.68 -1.59
N ALA A 373 -16.76 3.41 -2.30
CA ALA A 373 -16.19 2.08 -2.30
C ALA A 373 -15.46 1.75 -1.00
N ASP A 374 -15.87 0.64 -0.41
CA ASP A 374 -15.45 0.18 0.91
C ASP A 374 -14.70 -1.15 0.83
N LEU A 375 -13.78 -1.38 1.78
CA LEU A 375 -13.33 -2.72 2.07
C LEU A 375 -14.44 -3.52 2.77
N LYS A 376 -14.66 -4.76 2.31
CA LYS A 376 -15.58 -5.76 2.87
C LYS A 376 -14.86 -7.09 3.05
N MET A 377 -15.25 -7.85 4.08
CA MET A 377 -14.60 -9.11 4.43
C MET A 377 -15.61 -10.22 4.69
N ILE A 378 -15.30 -11.44 4.24
CA ILE A 378 -16.09 -12.66 4.49
C ILE A 378 -15.20 -13.66 5.24
N ASP A 379 -15.73 -14.28 6.29
CA ASP A 379 -15.12 -15.47 6.91
C ASP A 379 -15.47 -16.69 6.05
N LEU A 380 -14.47 -17.23 5.34
CA LEU A 380 -14.61 -18.37 4.42
C LEU A 380 -14.96 -19.68 5.12
N THR A 381 -14.80 -19.77 6.45
CA THR A 381 -15.21 -20.94 7.24
C THR A 381 -16.72 -20.98 7.42
N THR A 382 -17.34 -19.81 7.62
CA THR A 382 -18.77 -19.69 7.94
C THR A 382 -19.61 -19.15 6.78
N GLY A 383 -18.98 -18.48 5.82
CA GLY A 383 -19.64 -17.70 4.77
C GLY A 383 -20.21 -16.35 5.24
N ALA A 384 -20.02 -15.98 6.51
CA ALA A 384 -20.60 -14.77 7.08
C ALA A 384 -19.75 -13.52 6.82
N PRO A 385 -20.36 -12.33 6.70
CA PRO A 385 -19.61 -11.08 6.66
C PRO A 385 -18.90 -10.80 7.99
N VAL A 386 -17.75 -10.14 7.91
CA VAL A 386 -17.00 -9.66 9.08
C VAL A 386 -17.08 -8.14 9.14
N GLU A 387 -17.44 -7.62 10.31
CA GLU A 387 -17.58 -6.18 10.56
C GLU A 387 -16.20 -5.50 10.60
N ILE A 388 -15.82 -4.86 9.48
CA ILE A 388 -14.56 -4.10 9.34
C ILE A 388 -14.77 -2.61 9.04
N ASN A 389 -15.96 -2.07 9.32
CA ASN A 389 -16.33 -0.68 9.02
C ASN A 389 -15.40 0.36 9.66
N ILE A 390 -14.68 0.03 10.75
CA ILE A 390 -13.67 0.90 11.36
C ILE A 390 -12.47 1.17 10.43
N TRP A 391 -12.24 0.33 9.42
CA TRP A 391 -11.19 0.54 8.43
C TRP A 391 -11.58 1.57 7.38
N ASN A 392 -12.87 1.74 7.09
CA ASN A 392 -13.35 2.55 5.98
C ASN A 392 -13.61 4.01 6.38
N ASP A 393 -13.40 4.93 5.44
CA ASP A 393 -13.84 6.32 5.54
C ASP A 393 -15.27 6.49 5.01
N LYS A 394 -16.07 7.36 5.64
CA LYS A 394 -17.49 7.52 5.27
C LYS A 394 -17.71 8.22 3.92
N GLY A 395 -16.72 8.94 3.40
CA GLY A 395 -16.89 9.84 2.26
C GLY A 395 -15.87 9.68 1.16
N ASN A 396 -14.97 8.69 1.28
CA ASN A 396 -13.85 8.48 0.37
C ASN A 396 -13.53 6.99 0.26
N THR A 397 -13.00 6.62 -0.90
CA THR A 397 -12.68 5.23 -1.25
C THR A 397 -11.61 4.62 -0.36
N ASP A 398 -11.75 3.32 -0.11
CA ASP A 398 -10.73 2.43 0.44
C ASP A 398 -10.61 1.16 -0.41
N SER A 399 -9.44 0.94 -1.01
CA SER A 399 -9.21 -0.16 -1.95
C SER A 399 -7.74 -0.57 -2.06
N TYR A 400 -7.39 -1.39 -3.06
CA TYR A 400 -6.05 -1.89 -3.32
C TYR A 400 -5.34 -2.39 -2.05
N HIS A 401 -5.92 -3.42 -1.44
CA HIS A 401 -5.44 -4.03 -0.21
C HIS A 401 -4.47 -5.19 -0.44
N SER A 402 -3.56 -5.39 0.50
CA SER A 402 -2.65 -6.54 0.57
C SER A 402 -2.48 -7.00 2.03
N TRP A 403 -2.28 -8.31 2.21
CA TRP A 403 -2.12 -8.95 3.53
C TRP A 403 -0.65 -9.14 3.88
N SER A 404 -0.30 -8.83 5.12
CA SER A 404 1.00 -9.21 5.69
C SER A 404 1.14 -10.74 5.76
N LYS A 405 2.37 -11.24 5.86
CA LYS A 405 2.68 -12.67 5.95
C LYS A 405 1.98 -13.39 7.08
N ASN A 406 1.84 -12.74 8.24
CA ASN A 406 1.19 -13.33 9.41
C ASN A 406 -0.35 -13.17 9.41
N GLY A 407 -0.92 -12.46 8.44
CA GLY A 407 -2.37 -12.24 8.34
C GLY A 407 -2.95 -11.33 9.41
N ARG A 408 -2.10 -10.59 10.14
CA ARG A 408 -2.52 -9.64 11.20
C ARG A 408 -2.58 -8.21 10.73
N TRP A 409 -1.88 -7.87 9.65
CA TRP A 409 -1.84 -6.53 9.09
C TRP A 409 -2.38 -6.51 7.68
N VAL A 410 -3.15 -5.47 7.38
CA VAL A 410 -3.64 -5.17 6.04
C VAL A 410 -3.18 -3.78 5.68
N MET A 411 -2.49 -3.65 4.56
CA MET A 411 -2.21 -2.34 3.96
C MET A 411 -3.24 -2.10 2.87
N PHE A 412 -3.75 -0.87 2.76
CA PHE A 412 -4.70 -0.49 1.72
C PHE A 412 -4.51 0.97 1.30
N SER A 413 -4.99 1.30 0.11
CA SER A 413 -5.01 2.65 -0.44
C SER A 413 -6.29 3.36 -0.05
N SER A 414 -6.18 4.59 0.45
CA SER A 414 -7.31 5.43 0.83
C SER A 414 -7.21 6.83 0.26
N ARG A 415 -8.35 7.44 -0.07
CA ARG A 415 -8.42 8.87 -0.44
C ARG A 415 -8.87 9.77 0.70
N ARG A 416 -9.00 9.26 1.93
CA ARG A 416 -9.64 9.99 3.05
C ARG A 416 -9.02 11.33 3.44
N LEU A 417 -7.79 11.64 3.03
CA LEU A 417 -7.16 12.91 3.38
C LEU A 417 -7.68 14.09 2.56
N ASP A 418 -7.87 13.90 1.25
CA ASP A 418 -8.20 15.00 0.32
C ASP A 418 -9.18 14.62 -0.81
N GLY A 419 -9.60 13.35 -0.88
CA GLY A 419 -10.46 12.81 -1.94
C GLY A 419 -9.79 12.63 -3.31
N ARG A 420 -8.51 12.98 -3.47
CA ARG A 420 -7.82 13.13 -4.77
C ARG A 420 -6.60 12.24 -4.92
N TYR A 421 -5.82 12.05 -3.87
CA TYR A 421 -4.64 11.20 -3.89
C TYR A 421 -4.83 10.00 -2.97
N THR A 422 -4.37 8.84 -3.43
CA THR A 422 -4.32 7.67 -2.58
C THR A 422 -3.11 7.76 -1.65
N ARG A 423 -3.35 7.44 -0.39
CA ARG A 423 -2.35 7.26 0.66
C ARG A 423 -2.47 5.85 1.23
N LEU A 424 -1.39 5.37 1.81
CA LEU A 424 -1.36 4.03 2.39
C LEU A 424 -1.77 4.09 3.85
N PHE A 425 -2.77 3.31 4.20
CA PHE A 425 -3.18 3.05 5.58
C PHE A 425 -2.88 1.60 5.93
N ILE A 426 -2.54 1.36 7.19
CA ILE A 426 -2.28 0.04 7.73
C ILE A 426 -3.31 -0.23 8.83
N ALA A 427 -4.01 -1.35 8.70
CA ALA A 427 -4.99 -1.86 9.64
C ALA A 427 -4.46 -3.10 10.36
N TYR A 428 -4.88 -3.29 11.61
CA TYR A 428 -4.63 -4.48 12.40
C TYR A 428 -5.91 -5.29 12.56
N LEU A 429 -5.78 -6.62 12.43
CA LEU A 429 -6.80 -7.60 12.79
C LEU A 429 -6.24 -8.45 13.93
N ASP A 430 -6.84 -8.34 15.10
CA ASP A 430 -6.33 -9.06 16.28
C ASP A 430 -6.52 -10.58 16.17
N LYS A 431 -5.99 -11.30 17.15
CA LYS A 431 -6.06 -12.77 17.21
C LYS A 431 -7.49 -13.33 17.16
N ASP A 432 -8.47 -12.55 17.62
CA ASP A 432 -9.87 -12.93 17.71
C ASP A 432 -10.66 -12.51 16.46
N GLY A 433 -10.00 -11.88 15.48
CA GLY A 433 -10.62 -11.41 14.24
C GLY A 433 -11.29 -10.05 14.37
N LYS A 434 -10.98 -9.28 15.42
CA LYS A 434 -11.53 -7.94 15.62
C LYS A 434 -10.62 -6.88 14.98
N PRO A 435 -11.17 -5.99 14.16
CA PRO A 435 -10.40 -4.93 13.53
C PRO A 435 -10.09 -3.78 14.51
N CYS A 436 -8.90 -3.20 14.38
CA CYS A 436 -8.52 -1.97 15.07
C CYS A 436 -8.51 -0.76 14.12
N LYS A 437 -8.48 0.46 14.69
CA LYS A 437 -8.38 1.71 13.93
C LYS A 437 -7.12 1.67 13.03
N PRO A 438 -7.26 1.92 11.72
CA PRO A 438 -6.11 2.00 10.82
C PRO A 438 -5.28 3.25 11.09
N PHE A 439 -4.00 3.21 10.78
CA PHE A 439 -3.09 4.34 10.87
C PHE A 439 -2.46 4.65 9.51
N LEU A 440 -2.18 5.93 9.27
CA LEU A 440 -1.53 6.38 8.04
C LEU A 440 -0.07 5.92 8.03
N LEU A 441 0.44 5.52 6.86
CA LEU A 441 1.84 5.10 6.69
C LEU A 441 2.79 6.20 7.22
N PRO A 442 3.64 5.90 8.23
CA PRO A 442 4.49 6.92 8.83
C PRO A 442 5.46 7.53 7.82
N GLN A 443 5.65 8.85 7.92
CA GLN A 443 6.57 9.64 7.09
C GLN A 443 7.56 10.34 8.00
N ARG A 444 8.81 10.54 7.54
CA ARG A 444 9.81 11.31 8.29
C ARG A 444 9.29 12.72 8.58
N ASP A 445 8.75 13.37 7.56
CA ASP A 445 8.01 14.62 7.70
C ASP A 445 6.51 14.35 7.44
N PRO A 446 5.64 14.49 8.47
CA PRO A 446 4.19 14.34 8.35
C PRO A 446 3.57 15.07 7.15
N ARG A 447 4.11 16.25 6.80
CA ARG A 447 3.62 17.11 5.72
C ARG A 447 3.72 16.43 4.35
N GLN A 448 4.58 15.43 4.17
CA GLN A 448 4.67 14.67 2.92
C GLN A 448 3.36 13.97 2.56
N ASN A 449 2.50 13.67 3.53
CA ASN A 449 1.17 13.10 3.28
C ASN A 449 0.25 14.06 2.50
N THR A 450 0.48 15.37 2.54
CA THR A 450 -0.29 16.36 1.76
C THR A 450 0.53 16.94 0.61
N LEU A 451 1.84 17.08 0.78
CA LEU A 451 2.75 17.66 -0.23
C LEU A 451 3.10 16.69 -1.37
N ARG A 452 2.97 15.37 -1.18
CA ARG A 452 3.23 14.38 -2.24
C ARG A 452 2.11 14.43 -3.28
N LEU A 453 2.37 15.06 -4.42
CA LEU A 453 1.43 15.15 -5.56
C LEU A 453 1.35 13.87 -6.40
N LYS A 454 1.58 12.70 -5.80
CA LYS A 454 1.44 11.38 -6.43
C LYS A 454 0.63 10.44 -5.56
N SER A 455 -0.13 9.57 -6.20
CA SER A 455 -0.94 8.52 -5.60
C SER A 455 -0.12 7.23 -5.44
N PHE A 456 -0.23 6.60 -4.27
CA PHE A 456 0.25 5.23 -4.07
C PHE A 456 -0.67 4.25 -4.80
N ASN A 457 -0.13 3.35 -5.60
CA ASN A 457 -0.94 2.45 -6.42
C ASN A 457 -0.37 1.04 -6.45
N ILE A 458 -1.24 0.04 -6.28
CA ILE A 458 -0.92 -1.39 -6.17
C ILE A 458 0.19 -1.58 -5.11
N PRO A 459 -0.12 -1.33 -3.83
CA PRO A 459 0.83 -1.58 -2.75
C PRO A 459 0.87 -3.08 -2.41
N GLU A 460 2.07 -3.64 -2.29
CA GLU A 460 2.31 -5.05 -1.97
C GLU A 460 3.35 -5.15 -0.85
N PHE A 461 3.14 -6.06 0.11
CA PHE A 461 4.17 -6.39 1.10
C PHE A 461 5.31 -7.18 0.48
N MET A 462 6.51 -7.05 1.05
CA MET A 462 7.72 -7.75 0.64
C MET A 462 8.54 -8.25 1.83
N ASP A 463 9.21 -9.38 1.67
CA ASP A 463 10.07 -10.01 2.68
C ASP A 463 11.49 -9.42 2.75
N GLY A 464 11.82 -8.45 1.90
CA GLY A 464 13.11 -7.79 1.84
C GLY A 464 13.21 -6.73 0.76
N ARG A 465 14.42 -6.18 0.59
CA ARG A 465 14.75 -5.23 -0.46
C ARG A 465 14.96 -5.95 -1.79
N VAL A 466 14.29 -5.45 -2.84
CA VAL A 466 14.49 -5.92 -4.21
C VAL A 466 15.78 -5.35 -4.76
N GLU A 467 16.65 -6.24 -5.24
CA GLU A 467 17.88 -5.89 -5.94
C GLU A 467 17.68 -6.07 -7.45
N MET A 468 17.26 -4.98 -8.11
CA MET A 468 17.01 -4.98 -9.56
C MET A 468 18.31 -4.74 -10.35
N PRO A 469 18.70 -5.61 -11.29
CA PRO A 469 19.86 -5.37 -12.15
C PRO A 469 19.69 -4.07 -12.96
N LYS A 470 20.73 -3.22 -13.00
CA LYS A 470 20.67 -1.91 -13.67
C LYS A 470 20.36 -2.01 -15.17
N ASN A 471 20.84 -3.07 -15.82
CA ASN A 471 20.62 -3.34 -17.25
C ASN A 471 19.21 -3.88 -17.56
N THR A 472 18.35 -4.09 -16.56
CA THR A 472 16.97 -4.55 -16.77
C THR A 472 16.19 -3.61 -17.69
N ILE A 473 16.51 -2.32 -17.68
CA ILE A 473 15.84 -1.32 -18.54
C ILE A 473 16.06 -1.57 -20.04
N GLU A 474 17.22 -2.14 -20.41
CA GLU A 474 17.55 -2.50 -21.79
C GLU A 474 16.59 -3.55 -22.36
N LEU A 475 15.97 -4.37 -21.50
CA LEU A 475 15.01 -5.39 -21.91
C LEU A 475 13.75 -4.78 -22.52
N PHE A 476 13.39 -3.54 -22.22
CA PHE A 476 12.15 -2.91 -22.70
C PHE A 476 12.35 -1.47 -23.20
N GLU A 477 13.60 -1.11 -23.48
CA GLU A 477 13.94 0.16 -24.10
C GLU A 477 13.31 0.28 -25.49
N CYS A 478 12.83 1.48 -25.83
CA CYS A 478 12.21 1.80 -27.11
C CYS A 478 12.76 3.13 -27.62
N GLU A 479 12.83 3.33 -28.94
CA GLU A 479 13.09 4.65 -29.50
C GLU A 479 11.97 5.64 -29.12
N ASP A 480 12.38 6.84 -28.71
CA ASP A 480 11.49 7.91 -28.24
C ASP A 480 10.78 8.56 -29.45
N ASN A 481 9.66 7.97 -29.89
CA ASN A 481 8.93 8.36 -31.12
C ASN A 481 8.26 9.75 -31.09
N ILE A 482 8.52 10.58 -30.08
CA ILE A 482 7.95 11.93 -29.95
C ILE A 482 8.85 13.00 -30.60
N ILE A 483 10.04 12.62 -31.07
CA ILE A 483 10.87 13.49 -31.91
C ILE A 483 10.91 12.91 -33.34
N LYS A 484 9.83 13.11 -34.08
CA LYS A 484 9.86 13.19 -35.55
C LYS A 484 8.99 14.33 -36.03
#